data_AF-A0A179H7U5-F1
#
_entry.id   AF-A0A179H7U5-F1
#
_cell.length_a   1.000
_cell.length_b   1.000
_cell.length_c   1.000
_cell.angle_alpha   90.00
_cell.angle_beta   90.00
_cell.angle_gamma   90.00
#
_symmetry.space_group_name_H-M   'P 1'
#
loop_
_entity.id
_entity.type
_entity.pdbx_description
1 polymer ?
#
loop_
_entity_poly.entity_id
_entity_poly.type
_entity_poly.pdbx_seq_one_letter_code
_entity_poly.pdbx_strand_id
1 'polypeptide(L)'
;MTAENPTPPPSQSEAAAANPPAASAAAADGAVVGEEGAGPSKKALKKAEAKAKKEAEKARRAAEHQAAQAAAKAAAGNTEDLAKENYGDATHETKVDAERVSLKNIGDEHLGKTIKVRGWVQNSRMQGAKMAFVELREERNWAIQGVVAASPEGKPVSRQMVKWIGGLNLESYVLIEARVEKPLEPVKSVRVSNYELHIAKCYLIAPGPEVLGMGLVVANKAVTNFDDEEVPQDAAIEEARKGVEATSLDNVPSASMATHLSNPAMHKRAPVQQAIADVRMATRKLFAEYLDTQGFNQFEPPCLIGAASEGGANVFTLPYFEKSACLAQSPQFYKQIEIAGGRKRVYCIGPVFRAENSNTPRHMTEAS
;
A
#
# COMPACT_ATOMS: atom_id res chain seq x y z
N MET A 1 -33.97 35.59 43.05
CA MET A 1 -33.41 34.89 44.22
C MET A 1 -32.01 34.46 43.87
N THR A 2 -31.08 34.89 44.72
CA THR A 2 -29.62 34.83 44.69
C THR A 2 -29.05 33.42 44.91
N ALA A 3 -27.86 33.18 44.34
CA ALA A 3 -26.69 32.45 44.89
C ALA A 3 -25.89 31.85 43.71
N GLU A 4 -24.84 32.50 43.21
CA GLU A 4 -23.44 32.50 43.71
C GLU A 4 -22.74 31.13 43.71
N ASN A 5 -21.69 31.06 42.89
CA ASN A 5 -20.61 30.07 42.89
C ASN A 5 -19.84 30.06 44.22
N PRO A 6 -19.10 28.97 44.50
CA PRO A 6 -17.71 29.21 44.88
C PRO A 6 -16.69 28.27 44.20
N THR A 7 -15.66 28.95 43.70
CA THR A 7 -14.24 28.64 43.50
C THR A 7 -13.64 27.56 44.41
N PRO A 8 -12.66 26.75 43.95
CA PRO A 8 -11.84 25.90 44.82
C PRO A 8 -10.60 26.64 45.36
N PRO A 9 -10.16 26.35 46.61
CA PRO A 9 -8.75 26.46 46.97
C PRO A 9 -8.27 25.32 47.92
N PRO A 10 -7.02 25.30 48.40
CA PRO A 10 -5.75 25.46 47.68
C PRO A 10 -4.75 24.31 48.00
N SER A 11 -3.58 24.37 47.35
CA SER A 11 -2.39 23.54 47.58
C SER A 11 -1.79 23.68 48.99
N GLN A 12 -1.27 22.59 49.57
CA GLN A 12 -0.07 22.60 50.42
C GLN A 12 0.73 21.29 50.31
N SER A 13 2.03 21.46 50.49
CA SER A 13 3.19 20.56 50.42
C SER A 13 3.24 19.48 51.50
N GLU A 14 3.95 18.38 51.26
CA GLU A 14 5.26 18.09 51.90
C GLU A 14 5.83 16.69 51.62
N ALA A 15 7.17 16.67 51.61
CA ALA A 15 8.09 15.66 52.13
C ALA A 15 8.32 14.30 51.41
N ALA A 16 9.58 14.18 51.03
CA ALA A 16 10.34 12.99 50.72
C ALA A 16 10.34 11.90 51.81
N ALA A 17 10.51 10.65 51.39
CA ALA A 17 11.25 9.65 52.17
C ALA A 17 11.77 8.53 51.25
N ALA A 18 13.09 8.43 51.19
CA ALA A 18 13.85 7.26 50.76
C ALA A 18 13.88 6.21 51.88
N ASN A 19 14.05 4.94 51.52
CA ASN A 19 14.71 3.87 52.31
C ASN A 19 14.56 2.50 51.60
N PRO A 20 15.36 1.46 51.92
CA PRO A 20 16.82 1.35 51.87
C PRO A 20 17.28 -0.01 51.26
N PRO A 21 18.59 -0.30 51.15
CA PRO A 21 19.10 -1.60 50.68
C PRO A 21 19.26 -2.61 51.83
N ALA A 22 19.07 -3.90 51.51
CA ALA A 22 19.35 -5.00 52.42
C ALA A 22 20.81 -5.47 52.30
N ALA A 23 21.49 -5.64 53.45
CA ALA A 23 22.85 -6.13 53.55
C ALA A 23 22.97 -7.26 54.59
N SER A 24 23.71 -8.31 54.20
CA SER A 24 24.64 -9.14 55.01
C SER A 24 24.03 -10.05 56.11
N ALA A 25 24.65 -11.14 56.59
CA ALA A 25 26.04 -11.63 56.53
C ALA A 25 26.13 -13.11 56.99
N ALA A 26 27.39 -13.61 56.99
CA ALA A 26 28.00 -14.69 57.78
C ALA A 26 28.10 -16.07 57.08
N ALA A 27 29.21 -16.82 57.13
CA ALA A 27 30.50 -16.78 57.83
C ALA A 27 31.51 -17.66 57.01
N ALA A 28 32.79 -17.31 56.84
CA ALA A 28 33.97 -17.62 57.68
C ALA A 28 34.94 -18.66 57.05
N ASP A 29 36.22 -18.26 57.13
CA ASP A 29 37.47 -19.04 57.31
C ASP A 29 38.30 -19.60 56.15
N GLY A 30 39.63 -19.44 56.29
CA GLY A 30 40.66 -20.18 55.55
C GLY A 30 41.77 -19.36 54.86
N ALA A 31 42.90 -19.15 55.55
CA ALA A 31 44.14 -18.55 55.04
C ALA A 31 45.01 -19.50 54.19
N VAL A 32 45.95 -18.97 53.38
CA VAL A 32 47.41 -19.24 53.34
C VAL A 32 48.06 -18.60 52.10
N VAL A 33 49.28 -18.09 52.31
CA VAL A 33 50.17 -17.27 51.46
C VAL A 33 51.01 -18.10 50.47
N GLY A 34 51.39 -17.50 49.32
CA GLY A 34 52.49 -17.95 48.46
C GLY A 34 52.82 -16.98 47.31
N GLU A 35 54.05 -16.46 47.27
CA GLU A 35 54.63 -15.55 46.26
C GLU A 35 54.84 -16.20 44.87
N GLU A 36 54.75 -15.41 43.78
CA GLU A 36 55.87 -15.01 42.90
C GLU A 36 55.36 -14.42 41.58
N GLY A 37 56.02 -13.34 41.12
CA GLY A 37 55.61 -12.54 39.97
C GLY A 37 56.08 -13.09 38.62
N ALA A 38 55.24 -12.90 37.60
CA ALA A 38 55.66 -12.89 36.20
C ALA A 38 54.85 -11.83 35.44
N GLY A 39 55.50 -10.72 35.06
CA GLY A 39 54.90 -9.68 34.22
C GLY A 39 54.56 -10.20 32.81
N PRO A 40 53.51 -9.69 32.16
CA PRO A 40 53.04 -10.22 30.88
C PRO A 40 54.07 -10.03 29.76
N SER A 41 54.28 -11.08 28.96
CA SER A 41 55.30 -11.12 27.88
C SER A 41 55.13 -10.02 26.82
N LYS A 42 56.25 -9.59 26.20
CA LYS A 42 56.32 -8.55 25.13
C LYS A 42 55.33 -8.74 23.97
N LYS A 43 54.85 -9.96 23.70
CA LYS A 43 53.83 -10.24 22.67
C LYS A 43 52.40 -9.91 23.14
N ALA A 44 52.09 -10.10 24.41
CA ALA A 44 50.79 -9.77 24.99
C ALA A 44 50.58 -8.24 25.05
N LEU A 45 51.64 -7.50 25.41
CA LEU A 45 51.63 -6.04 25.42
C LEU A 45 51.40 -5.44 24.01
N LYS A 46 52.10 -5.94 22.97
CA LYS A 46 51.88 -5.50 21.58
C LYS A 46 50.47 -5.80 21.04
N LYS A 47 49.87 -6.94 21.43
CA LYS A 47 48.51 -7.30 21.00
C LYS A 47 47.45 -6.45 21.72
N ALA A 48 47.67 -6.12 22.99
CA ALA A 48 46.82 -5.21 23.75
C ALA A 48 46.89 -3.78 23.18
N GLU A 49 48.07 -3.27 22.84
CA GLU A 49 48.24 -1.95 22.21
C GLU A 49 47.58 -1.87 20.83
N ALA A 50 47.68 -2.91 20.00
CA ALA A 50 47.03 -2.95 18.70
C ALA A 50 45.50 -3.00 18.80
N LYS A 51 44.97 -3.75 19.78
CA LYS A 51 43.53 -3.79 20.07
C LYS A 51 43.04 -2.44 20.59
N ALA A 52 43.77 -1.83 21.51
CA ALA A 52 43.48 -0.50 22.05
C ALA A 52 43.51 0.59 20.97
N LYS A 53 44.48 0.55 20.04
CA LYS A 53 44.51 1.49 18.89
C LYS A 53 43.32 1.32 17.95
N LYS A 54 42.93 0.08 17.63
CA LYS A 54 41.77 -0.20 16.76
C LYS A 54 40.45 0.20 17.42
N GLU A 55 40.34 -0.02 18.71
CA GLU A 55 39.17 0.38 19.51
C GLU A 55 39.10 1.90 19.69
N ALA A 56 40.24 2.56 19.91
CA ALA A 56 40.34 4.02 19.93
C ALA A 56 40.02 4.66 18.57
N GLU A 57 40.46 4.08 17.45
CA GLU A 57 40.10 4.59 16.13
C GLU A 57 38.63 4.37 15.79
N LYS A 58 38.04 3.22 16.19
CA LYS A 58 36.62 2.95 16.06
C LYS A 58 35.79 3.91 16.92
N ALA A 59 36.21 4.16 18.15
CA ALA A 59 35.59 5.13 19.04
C ALA A 59 35.72 6.56 18.50
N ARG A 60 36.88 6.94 17.92
CA ARG A 60 37.08 8.24 17.27
C ARG A 60 36.15 8.42 16.07
N ARG A 61 36.05 7.44 15.17
CA ARG A 61 35.13 7.50 14.02
C ARG A 61 33.66 7.52 14.46
N ALA A 62 33.31 6.79 15.52
CA ALA A 62 31.96 6.81 16.08
C ALA A 62 31.63 8.16 16.73
N ALA A 63 32.58 8.75 17.46
CA ALA A 63 32.45 10.08 18.06
C ALA A 63 32.40 11.18 16.98
N GLU A 64 33.18 11.07 15.92
CA GLU A 64 33.17 11.99 14.77
C GLU A 64 31.84 11.89 14.00
N HIS A 65 31.29 10.68 13.83
CA HIS A 65 29.97 10.48 13.25
C HIS A 65 28.83 10.98 14.17
N GLN A 66 28.92 10.77 15.47
CA GLN A 66 27.97 11.32 16.45
C GLN A 66 28.05 12.84 16.51
N ALA A 67 29.24 13.43 16.46
CA ALA A 67 29.44 14.88 16.42
C ALA A 67 28.90 15.47 15.11
N ALA A 68 29.12 14.81 13.97
CA ALA A 68 28.55 15.21 12.68
C ALA A 68 27.01 15.08 12.67
N GLN A 69 26.46 14.04 13.29
CA GLN A 69 25.01 13.88 13.46
C GLN A 69 24.42 14.93 14.42
N ALA A 70 25.10 15.24 15.52
CA ALA A 70 24.68 16.27 16.48
C ALA A 70 24.76 17.67 15.85
N ALA A 71 25.83 17.97 15.11
CA ALA A 71 25.97 19.21 14.34
C ALA A 71 24.90 19.32 13.24
N ALA A 72 24.60 18.22 12.54
CA ALA A 72 23.51 18.18 11.57
C ALA A 72 22.12 18.35 12.20
N LYS A 73 21.93 17.88 13.45
CA LYS A 73 20.69 18.04 14.22
C LYS A 73 20.55 19.45 14.78
N ALA A 74 21.66 20.10 15.15
CA ALA A 74 21.71 21.51 15.55
C ALA A 74 21.46 22.45 14.36
N ALA A 75 21.99 22.13 13.16
CA ALA A 75 21.72 22.88 11.93
C ALA A 75 20.27 22.73 11.43
N ALA A 76 19.61 21.61 11.74
CA ALA A 76 18.22 21.36 11.35
C ALA A 76 17.18 22.13 12.20
N GLY A 77 17.62 22.86 13.23
CA GLY A 77 16.73 23.48 14.22
C GLY A 77 16.05 24.78 13.78
N ASN A 78 16.52 25.47 12.74
CA ASN A 78 15.86 26.70 12.25
C ASN A 78 16.39 27.22 10.89
N THR A 79 16.77 26.32 9.97
CA THR A 79 17.11 26.72 8.60
C THR A 79 15.86 26.81 7.76
N GLU A 80 15.62 27.99 7.18
CA GLU A 80 14.61 28.25 6.15
C GLU A 80 14.65 27.16 5.06
N ASP A 81 13.48 26.62 4.71
CA ASP A 81 13.37 25.55 3.72
C ASP A 81 13.36 26.12 2.31
N LEU A 82 14.55 26.12 1.68
CA LEU A 82 14.79 26.70 0.35
C LEU A 82 14.07 25.96 -0.79
N ALA A 83 13.48 24.79 -0.53
CA ALA A 83 12.72 24.01 -1.50
C ALA A 83 11.20 24.03 -1.23
N LYS A 84 10.71 24.90 -0.36
CA LYS A 84 9.30 24.89 0.07
C LYS A 84 8.29 24.99 -1.09
N GLU A 85 8.64 25.69 -2.16
CA GLU A 85 7.84 25.83 -3.38
C GLU A 85 7.80 24.57 -4.28
N ASN A 86 8.71 23.63 -4.05
CA ASN A 86 8.85 22.41 -4.86
C ASN A 86 8.02 21.24 -4.34
N TYR A 87 7.34 21.40 -3.19
CA TYR A 87 6.50 20.34 -2.65
C TYR A 87 5.36 20.83 -1.77
N GLY A 88 4.37 19.97 -1.53
CA GLY A 88 3.20 20.27 -0.72
C GLY A 88 1.91 19.90 -1.43
N ASP A 89 0.79 20.43 -0.95
CA ASP A 89 -0.51 20.17 -1.56
C ASP A 89 -0.66 20.95 -2.86
N ALA A 90 -1.14 20.28 -3.90
CA ALA A 90 -1.43 20.90 -5.17
C ALA A 90 -2.66 21.82 -5.02
N THR A 91 -2.55 23.03 -5.56
CA THR A 91 -3.67 23.98 -5.68
C THR A 91 -4.07 24.12 -7.15
N HIS A 92 -5.11 24.89 -7.42
CA HIS A 92 -5.51 25.25 -8.79
C HIS A 92 -4.43 26.05 -9.54
N GLU A 93 -3.48 26.64 -8.83
CA GLU A 93 -2.37 27.42 -9.38
C GLU A 93 -1.11 26.59 -9.62
N THR A 94 -1.03 25.36 -9.07
CA THR A 94 0.14 24.49 -9.21
C THR A 94 0.36 24.13 -10.67
N LYS A 95 1.47 24.63 -11.23
CA LYS A 95 1.91 24.36 -12.60
C LYS A 95 3.30 23.75 -12.60
N VAL A 96 3.47 22.71 -13.39
CA VAL A 96 4.75 22.06 -13.67
C VAL A 96 5.02 22.19 -15.16
N ASP A 97 6.05 22.95 -15.50
CA ASP A 97 6.45 23.26 -16.87
C ASP A 97 7.47 22.23 -17.38
N ALA A 98 6.97 21.01 -17.57
CA ALA A 98 7.69 19.91 -18.20
C ALA A 98 6.74 19.12 -19.11
N GLU A 99 7.30 18.36 -20.05
CA GLU A 99 6.52 17.47 -20.93
C GLU A 99 5.85 16.38 -20.09
N ARG A 100 4.54 16.13 -20.32
CA ARG A 100 3.86 15.03 -19.65
C ARG A 100 4.14 13.73 -20.39
N VAL A 101 4.77 12.78 -19.69
CA VAL A 101 5.07 11.46 -20.24
C VAL A 101 4.37 10.41 -19.40
N SER A 102 3.74 9.42 -20.06
CA SER A 102 3.16 8.27 -19.35
C SER A 102 4.25 7.27 -19.02
N LEU A 103 4.16 6.61 -17.86
CA LEU A 103 5.14 5.63 -17.41
C LEU A 103 5.38 4.50 -18.42
N LYS A 104 4.34 4.07 -19.13
CA LYS A 104 4.44 3.02 -20.17
C LYS A 104 5.26 3.42 -21.40
N ASN A 105 5.47 4.72 -21.60
CA ASN A 105 6.17 5.30 -22.75
C ASN A 105 7.57 5.81 -22.40
N ILE A 106 8.04 5.65 -21.15
CA ILE A 106 9.41 6.05 -20.79
C ILE A 106 10.41 5.14 -21.49
N GLY A 107 11.41 5.76 -22.12
CA GLY A 107 12.39 5.12 -23.00
C GLY A 107 13.68 5.94 -23.10
N ASP A 108 14.65 5.46 -23.89
CA ASP A 108 15.98 6.08 -24.02
C ASP A 108 15.93 7.52 -24.55
N GLU A 109 14.92 7.86 -25.34
CA GLU A 109 14.66 9.22 -25.83
C GLU A 109 14.33 10.23 -24.71
N HIS A 110 13.98 9.75 -23.52
CA HIS A 110 13.69 10.56 -22.34
C HIS A 110 14.89 10.70 -21.40
N LEU A 111 15.97 9.93 -21.61
CA LEU A 111 17.12 9.91 -20.71
C LEU A 111 17.75 11.29 -20.54
N GLY A 112 17.98 11.68 -19.28
CA GLY A 112 18.54 12.98 -18.91
C GLY A 112 17.59 14.16 -19.06
N LYS A 113 16.37 13.97 -19.60
CA LYS A 113 15.34 15.01 -19.71
C LYS A 113 14.50 15.09 -18.44
N THR A 114 13.98 16.29 -18.19
CA THR A 114 12.98 16.53 -17.14
C THR A 114 11.59 16.37 -17.71
N ILE A 115 10.79 15.52 -17.07
CA ILE A 115 9.41 15.22 -17.44
C ILE A 115 8.48 15.50 -16.26
N LYS A 116 7.17 15.57 -16.52
CA LYS A 116 6.15 15.49 -15.48
C LYS A 116 5.32 14.22 -15.59
N VAL A 117 5.03 13.64 -14.44
CA VAL A 117 4.23 12.41 -14.32
C VAL A 117 3.17 12.63 -13.25
N ARG A 118 2.01 11.99 -13.42
CA ARG A 118 1.03 11.82 -12.34
C ARG A 118 0.88 10.34 -12.04
N GLY A 119 0.79 9.99 -10.76
CA GLY A 119 0.71 8.59 -10.35
C GLY A 119 0.33 8.43 -8.89
N TRP A 120 0.00 7.20 -8.53
CA TRP A 120 -0.23 6.79 -7.16
C TRP A 120 1.09 6.39 -6.50
N VAL A 121 1.30 6.83 -5.27
CA VAL A 121 2.39 6.35 -4.42
C VAL A 121 2.06 4.93 -3.98
N GLN A 122 2.64 3.93 -4.64
CA GLN A 122 2.39 2.51 -4.35
C GLN A 122 3.18 2.04 -3.13
N ASN A 123 4.41 2.52 -3.00
CA ASN A 123 5.31 2.19 -1.91
C ASN A 123 6.22 3.39 -1.61
N SER A 124 6.72 3.47 -0.39
CA SER A 124 7.68 4.48 0.04
C SER A 124 8.63 3.90 1.06
N ARG A 125 9.93 4.15 0.90
CA ARG A 125 10.96 3.76 1.87
C ARG A 125 11.95 4.90 2.10
N MET A 126 12.13 5.26 3.36
CA MET A 126 13.14 6.24 3.78
C MET A 126 14.52 5.58 3.85
N GLN A 127 15.53 6.22 3.28
CA GLN A 127 16.95 5.83 3.37
C GLN A 127 17.70 6.95 4.12
N GLY A 128 17.46 7.02 5.43
CA GLY A 128 17.93 8.12 6.27
C GLY A 128 17.22 9.44 5.99
N ALA A 129 17.72 10.54 6.54
CA ALA A 129 17.05 11.85 6.47
C ALA A 129 17.28 12.62 5.15
N LYS A 130 18.15 12.10 4.27
CA LYS A 130 18.56 12.77 3.02
C LYS A 130 18.09 12.08 1.77
N MET A 131 17.49 10.89 1.88
CA MET A 131 17.08 10.13 0.71
C MET A 131 15.82 9.32 1.01
N ALA A 132 14.93 9.24 0.03
CA ALA A 132 13.78 8.35 0.04
C ALA A 132 13.59 7.75 -1.36
N PHE A 133 13.07 6.53 -1.41
CA PHE A 133 12.63 5.90 -2.65
C PHE A 133 11.12 5.76 -2.60
N VAL A 134 10.45 6.15 -3.67
CA VAL A 134 9.01 6.00 -3.84
C VAL A 134 8.73 5.17 -5.08
N GLU A 135 7.77 4.26 -5.03
CA GLU A 135 7.30 3.57 -6.22
C GLU A 135 6.04 4.27 -6.71
N LEU A 136 6.08 4.78 -7.94
CA LEU A 136 4.97 5.51 -8.54
C LEU A 136 4.29 4.60 -9.56
N ARG A 137 2.99 4.39 -9.40
CA ARG A 137 2.13 3.62 -10.31
C ARG A 137 1.28 4.57 -11.14
N GLU A 138 1.25 4.38 -12.44
CA GLU A 138 0.30 5.00 -13.37
C GLU A 138 -0.33 3.86 -14.18
N GLU A 139 -1.59 4.00 -14.61
CA GLU A 139 -2.28 3.08 -15.54
C GLU A 139 -1.99 1.58 -15.34
N ARG A 140 -2.88 0.87 -14.67
CA ARG A 140 -2.69 -0.57 -14.38
C ARG A 140 -1.47 -0.80 -13.47
N ASN A 141 -0.48 -1.57 -13.93
CA ASN A 141 0.71 -1.95 -13.19
C ASN A 141 2.00 -1.33 -13.74
N TRP A 142 1.90 -0.26 -14.54
CA TRP A 142 3.07 0.51 -14.93
C TRP A 142 3.59 1.27 -13.73
N ALA A 143 4.58 0.70 -13.06
CA ALA A 143 5.25 1.30 -11.92
C ALA A 143 6.70 1.66 -12.27
N ILE A 144 7.23 2.70 -11.64
CA ILE A 144 8.63 3.14 -11.76
C ILE A 144 9.18 3.54 -10.38
N GLN A 145 10.48 3.39 -10.16
CA GLN A 145 11.15 3.91 -8.98
C GLN A 145 11.39 5.42 -9.12
N GLY A 146 10.97 6.18 -8.14
CA GLY A 146 11.38 7.55 -7.90
C GLY A 146 12.43 7.62 -6.80
N VAL A 147 13.46 8.42 -7.03
CA VAL A 147 14.53 8.73 -6.08
C VAL A 147 14.37 10.19 -5.67
N VAL A 148 14.24 10.43 -4.37
CA VAL A 148 14.24 11.78 -3.79
C VAL A 148 15.50 11.91 -2.94
N ALA A 149 16.44 12.75 -3.35
CA ALA A 149 17.69 12.96 -2.64
C ALA A 149 17.92 14.44 -2.34
N ALA A 150 18.16 14.77 -1.08
CA ALA A 150 18.39 16.15 -0.64
C ALA A 150 19.68 16.71 -1.27
N SER A 151 19.55 17.87 -1.90
CA SER A 151 20.66 18.61 -2.48
C SER A 151 21.56 19.19 -1.38
N PRO A 152 22.90 19.27 -1.56
CA PRO A 152 23.80 19.90 -0.59
C PRO A 152 23.40 21.35 -0.25
N GLU A 153 22.92 22.08 -1.25
CA GLU A 153 22.49 23.48 -1.16
C GLU A 153 21.03 23.64 -0.68
N GLY A 154 20.31 22.54 -0.46
CA GLY A 154 18.90 22.56 -0.02
C GLY A 154 17.87 22.85 -1.12
N LYS A 155 18.30 23.03 -2.38
CA LYS A 155 17.47 23.21 -3.58
C LYS A 155 18.09 22.42 -4.76
N PRO A 156 17.30 21.79 -5.66
CA PRO A 156 15.83 21.76 -5.70
C PRO A 156 15.16 20.91 -4.62
N VAL A 157 15.90 20.05 -3.90
CA VAL A 157 15.32 19.14 -2.92
C VAL A 157 15.92 19.38 -1.54
N SER A 158 15.10 19.72 -0.55
CA SER A 158 15.51 19.86 0.85
C SER A 158 15.32 18.56 1.65
N ARG A 159 15.88 18.48 2.86
CA ARG A 159 15.65 17.32 3.75
C ARG A 159 14.20 17.22 4.22
N GLN A 160 13.56 18.38 4.39
CA GLN A 160 12.15 18.53 4.73
C GLN A 160 11.28 17.97 3.60
N MET A 161 11.62 18.28 2.35
CA MET A 161 10.96 17.69 1.17
C MET A 161 11.11 16.16 1.12
N VAL A 162 12.32 15.63 1.33
CA VAL A 162 12.54 14.16 1.40
C VAL A 162 11.63 13.53 2.46
N LYS A 163 11.61 14.09 3.67
CA LYS A 163 10.77 13.59 4.77
C LYS A 163 9.27 13.67 4.43
N TRP A 164 8.84 14.76 3.79
CA TRP A 164 7.44 14.94 3.39
C TRP A 164 7.03 13.93 2.33
N ILE A 165 7.79 13.79 1.24
CA ILE A 165 7.47 12.82 0.17
C ILE A 165 7.50 11.39 0.71
N GLY A 166 8.53 11.05 1.50
CA GLY A 166 8.67 9.72 2.08
C GLY A 166 7.59 9.37 3.11
N GLY A 167 6.94 10.38 3.69
CA GLY A 167 5.85 10.24 4.65
C GLY A 167 4.44 10.36 4.06
N LEU A 168 4.30 10.49 2.73
CA LEU A 168 2.99 10.46 2.09
C LEU A 168 2.31 9.11 2.32
N ASN A 169 1.01 9.15 2.63
CA ASN A 169 0.21 7.93 2.73
C ASN A 169 0.26 7.14 1.41
N LEU A 170 0.30 5.82 1.50
CA LEU A 170 0.19 4.98 0.32
C LEU A 170 -1.14 5.24 -0.39
N GLU A 171 -1.13 5.05 -1.71
CA GLU A 171 -2.23 5.36 -2.62
C GLU A 171 -2.59 6.86 -2.72
N SER A 172 -1.77 7.75 -2.15
CA SER A 172 -1.79 9.19 -2.47
C SER A 172 -1.53 9.41 -3.96
N TYR A 173 -2.26 10.32 -4.57
CA TYR A 173 -2.10 10.68 -5.98
C TYR A 173 -1.29 11.97 -6.09
N VAL A 174 -0.16 11.91 -6.81
CA VAL A 174 0.83 12.99 -6.86
C VAL A 174 1.08 13.46 -8.29
N LEU A 175 1.52 14.70 -8.43
CA LEU A 175 2.14 15.28 -9.62
C LEU A 175 3.61 15.52 -9.34
N ILE A 176 4.49 14.95 -10.14
CA ILE A 176 5.94 15.11 -9.98
C ILE A 176 6.57 15.76 -11.20
N GLU A 177 7.65 16.51 -10.96
CA GLU A 177 8.66 16.90 -11.95
C GLU A 177 9.93 16.11 -11.63
N ALA A 178 10.44 15.35 -12.58
CA ALA A 178 11.60 14.50 -12.35
C ALA A 178 12.46 14.35 -13.60
N ARG A 179 13.76 14.17 -13.37
CA ARG A 179 14.71 13.81 -14.42
C ARG A 179 14.75 12.30 -14.60
N VAL A 180 14.69 11.82 -15.83
CA VAL A 180 14.81 10.38 -16.13
C VAL A 180 16.28 9.98 -16.14
N GLU A 181 16.63 8.96 -15.35
CA GLU A 181 17.98 8.42 -15.24
C GLU A 181 17.97 6.89 -15.35
N LYS A 182 19.14 6.28 -15.55
CA LYS A 182 19.31 4.82 -15.48
C LYS A 182 19.75 4.43 -14.07
N PRO A 183 19.06 3.45 -13.43
CA PRO A 183 19.54 2.90 -12.17
C PRO A 183 20.81 2.07 -12.40
N LEU A 184 21.59 1.83 -11.34
CA LEU A 184 22.79 0.99 -11.41
C LEU A 184 22.45 -0.45 -11.85
N GLU A 185 21.36 -0.98 -11.31
CA GLU A 185 20.78 -2.27 -11.69
C GLU A 185 19.28 -2.09 -11.92
N PRO A 186 18.67 -2.84 -12.86
CA PRO A 186 17.23 -2.79 -13.07
C PRO A 186 16.43 -3.03 -11.78
N VAL A 187 15.49 -2.14 -11.49
CA VAL A 187 14.70 -2.19 -10.25
C VAL A 187 13.63 -3.27 -10.37
N LYS A 188 13.80 -4.36 -9.62
CA LYS A 188 12.99 -5.59 -9.74
C LYS A 188 11.55 -5.46 -9.27
N SER A 189 11.24 -4.51 -8.37
CA SER A 189 9.91 -4.34 -7.80
C SER A 189 8.93 -3.60 -8.72
N VAL A 190 9.42 -2.99 -9.80
CA VAL A 190 8.62 -2.14 -10.69
C VAL A 190 8.71 -2.60 -12.15
N ARG A 191 7.67 -2.32 -12.92
CA ARG A 191 7.57 -2.75 -14.33
C ARG A 191 8.51 -1.96 -15.25
N VAL A 192 8.65 -0.65 -15.02
CA VAL A 192 9.61 0.21 -15.73
C VAL A 192 10.94 0.14 -14.99
N SER A 193 11.61 -1.01 -15.11
CA SER A 193 12.76 -1.36 -14.26
C SER A 193 14.09 -0.77 -14.72
N ASN A 194 14.22 -0.42 -16.00
CA ASN A 194 15.47 0.07 -16.61
C ASN A 194 15.69 1.58 -16.45
N TYR A 195 14.73 2.29 -15.85
CA TYR A 195 14.78 3.72 -15.64
C TYR A 195 14.31 4.07 -14.22
N GLU A 196 14.77 5.19 -13.70
CA GLU A 196 14.28 5.78 -12.46
C GLU A 196 14.07 7.28 -12.61
N LEU A 197 13.24 7.84 -11.72
CA LEU A 197 12.88 9.25 -11.73
C LEU A 197 13.57 9.98 -10.58
N HIS A 198 14.49 10.88 -10.88
CA HIS A 198 15.12 11.76 -9.89
C HIS A 198 14.20 12.96 -9.66
N ILE A 199 13.43 12.89 -8.58
CA ILE A 199 12.32 13.83 -8.31
C ILE A 199 12.86 15.17 -7.83
N ALA A 200 12.51 16.23 -8.56
CA ALA A 200 12.86 17.62 -8.24
C ALA A 200 11.69 18.41 -7.65
N LYS A 201 10.44 18.06 -8.02
CA LYS A 201 9.21 18.63 -7.45
C LYS A 201 8.16 17.53 -7.24
N CYS A 202 7.34 17.65 -6.19
CA CYS A 202 6.27 16.69 -5.90
C CYS A 202 5.09 17.37 -5.21
N TYR A 203 3.92 17.36 -5.83
CA TYR A 203 2.72 17.97 -5.32
C TYR A 203 1.63 16.93 -5.10
N LEU A 204 0.98 16.96 -3.93
CA LEU A 204 -0.10 16.06 -3.56
C LEU A 204 -1.41 16.54 -4.20
N ILE A 205 -1.95 15.78 -5.15
CA ILE A 205 -3.25 16.07 -5.78
C ILE A 205 -4.39 15.55 -4.92
N ALA A 206 -4.25 14.33 -4.40
CA ALA A 206 -5.25 13.71 -3.53
C ALA A 206 -4.55 12.85 -2.47
N PRO A 207 -4.85 13.06 -1.17
CA PRO A 207 -4.27 12.27 -0.10
C PRO A 207 -4.77 10.82 -0.16
N GLY A 208 -3.87 9.89 0.10
CA GLY A 208 -4.22 8.50 0.37
C GLY A 208 -4.85 8.37 1.76
N PRO A 209 -5.64 7.32 1.99
CA PRO A 209 -6.23 7.06 3.30
C PRO A 209 -5.14 6.81 4.35
N GLU A 210 -5.39 7.22 5.59
CA GLU A 210 -4.47 7.01 6.72
C GLU A 210 -4.30 5.52 7.04
N VAL A 211 -5.39 4.75 6.92
CA VAL A 211 -5.40 3.30 7.10
C VAL A 211 -6.00 2.65 5.85
N LEU A 212 -5.25 1.74 5.24
CA LEU A 212 -5.74 0.88 4.15
C LEU A 212 -6.33 -0.40 4.74
N GLY A 213 -7.58 -0.73 4.40
CA GLY A 213 -8.18 -2.01 4.79
C GLY A 213 -7.51 -3.22 4.14
N MET A 214 -6.81 -3.02 3.02
CA MET A 214 -5.97 -4.02 2.36
C MET A 214 -4.89 -3.34 1.50
N GLY A 215 -3.64 -3.81 1.58
CA GLY A 215 -2.54 -3.33 0.73
C GLY A 215 -2.56 -3.95 -0.67
N LEU A 216 -1.96 -3.27 -1.66
CA LEU A 216 -1.96 -3.73 -3.06
C LEU A 216 -1.26 -5.09 -3.25
N VAL A 217 -0.18 -5.35 -2.50
CA VAL A 217 0.55 -6.63 -2.56
C VAL A 217 -0.36 -7.79 -2.16
N VAL A 218 -1.11 -7.63 -1.07
CA VAL A 218 -2.10 -8.60 -0.59
C VAL A 218 -3.21 -8.75 -1.63
N ALA A 219 -3.72 -7.62 -2.15
CA ALA A 219 -4.78 -7.61 -3.16
C ALA A 219 -4.39 -8.33 -4.48
N ASN A 220 -3.09 -8.44 -4.75
CA ASN A 220 -2.56 -9.10 -5.95
C ASN A 220 -2.25 -10.60 -5.74
N LYS A 221 -2.38 -11.12 -4.52
CA LYS A 221 -2.29 -12.57 -4.26
C LYS A 221 -3.59 -13.28 -4.64
N ALA A 222 -3.49 -14.58 -4.88
CA ALA A 222 -4.65 -15.42 -5.12
C ALA A 222 -5.52 -15.48 -3.86
N VAL A 223 -6.84 -15.39 -4.04
CA VAL A 223 -7.80 -15.62 -2.96
C VAL A 223 -7.94 -17.12 -2.76
N THR A 224 -7.59 -17.60 -1.57
CA THR A 224 -7.63 -19.03 -1.21
C THR A 224 -8.69 -19.33 -0.15
N ASN A 225 -9.10 -18.32 0.62
CA ASN A 225 -10.18 -18.43 1.61
C ASN A 225 -11.45 -17.74 1.08
N PHE A 226 -12.50 -18.53 0.92
CA PHE A 226 -13.83 -18.11 0.43
C PHE A 226 -14.91 -18.23 1.50
N ASP A 227 -14.52 -18.58 2.74
CA ASP A 227 -15.45 -18.65 3.85
C ASP A 227 -15.80 -17.23 4.30
N ASP A 228 -17.09 -17.00 4.57
CA ASP A 228 -17.64 -15.70 4.98
C ASP A 228 -17.43 -15.40 6.47
N GLU A 229 -16.81 -16.31 7.23
CA GLU A 229 -16.49 -16.04 8.62
C GLU A 229 -15.35 -15.01 8.69
N GLU A 230 -15.69 -13.80 9.14
CA GLU A 230 -14.71 -12.79 9.53
C GLU A 230 -13.82 -13.41 10.61
N VAL A 231 -12.60 -13.78 10.24
CA VAL A 231 -11.58 -14.12 11.23
C VAL A 231 -11.44 -12.88 12.13
N PRO A 232 -11.67 -12.99 13.45
CA PRO A 232 -11.56 -11.86 14.35
C PRO A 232 -10.24 -11.13 14.13
N GLN A 233 -10.22 -9.80 14.15
CA GLN A 233 -9.03 -9.02 13.77
C GLN A 233 -7.77 -9.41 14.57
N ASP A 234 -7.94 -9.83 15.83
CA ASP A 234 -6.88 -10.35 16.68
C ASP A 234 -6.41 -11.76 16.28
N ALA A 235 -7.35 -12.61 15.82
CA ALA A 235 -7.06 -13.94 15.29
C ALA A 235 -6.41 -13.86 13.90
N ALA A 236 -6.77 -12.89 13.03
CA ALA A 236 -6.12 -12.68 11.74
C ALA A 236 -4.65 -12.28 11.88
N ILE A 237 -4.31 -11.51 12.93
CA ILE A 237 -2.92 -11.17 13.29
C ILE A 237 -2.19 -12.41 13.84
N GLU A 238 -2.86 -13.29 14.57
CA GLU A 238 -2.29 -14.52 15.13
C GLU A 238 -2.17 -15.65 14.09
N GLU A 239 -3.10 -15.77 13.16
CA GLU A 239 -3.08 -16.70 12.02
C GLU A 239 -2.06 -16.27 10.97
N ALA A 240 -1.91 -14.96 10.73
CA ALA A 240 -0.77 -14.44 9.97
C ALA A 240 0.59 -14.78 10.62
N ARG A 241 0.62 -15.03 11.94
CA ARG A 241 1.79 -15.55 12.65
C ARG A 241 1.89 -17.08 12.68
N LYS A 242 0.77 -17.82 12.59
CA LYS A 242 0.72 -19.30 12.61
C LYS A 242 0.80 -19.95 11.22
N GLY A 243 0.45 -19.24 10.14
CA GLY A 243 0.57 -19.68 8.74
C GLY A 243 2.01 -19.68 8.18
N VAL A 244 3.02 -19.78 9.05
CA VAL A 244 4.45 -19.73 8.70
C VAL A 244 4.94 -21.04 8.05
N GLU A 245 4.10 -22.07 7.93
CA GLU A 245 4.49 -23.34 7.30
C GLU A 245 3.61 -23.71 6.09
N ALA A 246 3.68 -22.92 5.01
CA ALA A 246 3.43 -23.38 3.64
C ALA A 246 3.86 -22.34 2.59
N THR A 247 5.13 -22.44 2.15
CA THR A 247 5.69 -22.00 0.86
C THR A 247 5.01 -20.84 0.09
N SER A 248 5.47 -19.61 0.34
CA SER A 248 5.71 -18.62 -0.72
C SER A 248 6.92 -17.75 -0.35
N LEU A 249 7.72 -17.33 -1.33
CA LEU A 249 9.00 -16.62 -1.12
C LEU A 249 8.86 -15.24 -0.45
N ASP A 250 7.63 -14.75 -0.28
CA ASP A 250 7.30 -13.50 0.40
C ASP A 250 6.29 -13.82 1.51
N ASN A 251 6.71 -13.75 2.78
CA ASN A 251 5.94 -13.98 4.03
C ASN A 251 4.72 -13.04 4.24
N VAL A 252 4.10 -12.55 3.17
CA VAL A 252 2.92 -11.70 3.19
C VAL A 252 1.67 -12.59 3.18
N PRO A 253 0.76 -12.49 4.16
CA PRO A 253 -0.46 -13.29 4.18
C PRO A 253 -1.42 -12.94 3.02
N SER A 254 -2.23 -13.91 2.57
CA SER A 254 -3.35 -13.68 1.65
C SER A 254 -4.58 -13.18 2.41
N ALA A 255 -5.40 -12.33 1.77
CA ALA A 255 -6.69 -11.90 2.33
C ALA A 255 -7.83 -12.84 1.92
N SER A 256 -8.88 -12.91 2.73
CA SER A 256 -10.12 -13.66 2.39
C SER A 256 -10.92 -12.95 1.31
N MET A 257 -11.83 -13.68 0.65
CA MET A 257 -12.75 -13.08 -0.33
C MET A 257 -13.56 -11.94 0.28
N ALA A 258 -14.08 -12.11 1.50
CA ALA A 258 -14.80 -11.06 2.22
C ALA A 258 -13.97 -9.78 2.36
N THR A 259 -12.69 -9.88 2.75
CA THR A 259 -11.80 -8.70 2.82
C THR A 259 -11.61 -8.03 1.46
N HIS A 260 -11.46 -8.80 0.39
CA HIS A 260 -11.36 -8.26 -0.98
C HIS A 260 -12.65 -7.52 -1.40
N LEU A 261 -13.82 -8.10 -1.12
CA LEU A 261 -15.12 -7.53 -1.47
C LEU A 261 -15.44 -6.28 -0.64
N SER A 262 -15.01 -6.22 0.62
CA SER A 262 -15.11 -5.03 1.47
C SER A 262 -14.11 -3.92 1.08
N ASN A 263 -13.08 -4.23 0.28
CA ASN A 263 -12.07 -3.29 -0.20
C ASN A 263 -12.02 -3.24 -1.75
N PRO A 264 -13.14 -2.91 -2.42
CA PRO A 264 -13.29 -3.11 -3.87
C PRO A 264 -12.34 -2.23 -4.69
N ALA A 265 -11.99 -1.04 -4.19
CA ALA A 265 -11.05 -0.15 -4.87
C ALA A 265 -9.64 -0.76 -4.92
N MET A 266 -9.16 -1.33 -3.81
CA MET A 266 -7.85 -1.99 -3.76
C MET A 266 -7.85 -3.31 -4.53
N HIS A 267 -8.92 -4.08 -4.42
CA HIS A 267 -9.10 -5.29 -5.23
C HIS A 267 -9.01 -4.96 -6.73
N LYS A 268 -9.73 -3.95 -7.23
CA LYS A 268 -9.68 -3.56 -8.66
C LYS A 268 -8.36 -2.91 -9.11
N ARG A 269 -7.56 -2.38 -8.19
CA ARG A 269 -6.21 -1.85 -8.49
C ARG A 269 -5.20 -2.98 -8.71
N ALA A 270 -5.45 -4.16 -8.15
CA ALA A 270 -4.52 -5.28 -8.26
C ALA A 270 -4.33 -5.74 -9.73
N PRO A 271 -3.08 -5.86 -10.20
CA PRO A 271 -2.78 -6.29 -11.58
C PRO A 271 -3.48 -7.60 -11.99
N VAL A 272 -3.49 -8.61 -11.11
CA VAL A 272 -4.16 -9.90 -11.37
C VAL A 272 -5.66 -9.72 -11.56
N GLN A 273 -6.32 -8.91 -10.74
CA GLN A 273 -7.77 -8.68 -10.84
C GLN A 273 -8.15 -7.90 -12.09
N GLN A 274 -7.30 -6.95 -12.50
CA GLN A 274 -7.47 -6.26 -13.79
C GLN A 274 -7.34 -7.23 -14.97
N ALA A 275 -6.36 -8.14 -14.94
CA ALA A 275 -6.21 -9.14 -15.99
C ALA A 275 -7.43 -10.08 -16.06
N ILE A 276 -7.98 -10.52 -14.91
CA ILE A 276 -9.21 -11.31 -14.86
C ILE A 276 -10.39 -10.54 -15.48
N ALA A 277 -10.53 -9.25 -15.16
CA ALA A 277 -11.58 -8.41 -15.74
C ALA A 277 -11.41 -8.22 -17.25
N ASP A 278 -10.18 -8.02 -17.74
CA ASP A 278 -9.90 -7.92 -19.17
C ASP A 278 -10.25 -9.23 -19.91
N VAL A 279 -9.89 -10.38 -19.36
CA VAL A 279 -10.24 -11.70 -19.93
C VAL A 279 -11.76 -11.90 -19.98
N ARG A 280 -12.48 -11.49 -18.94
CA ARG A 280 -13.96 -11.54 -18.92
C ARG A 280 -14.55 -10.69 -20.04
N MET A 281 -14.05 -9.47 -20.24
CA MET A 281 -14.53 -8.58 -21.29
C MET A 281 -14.13 -9.05 -22.70
N ALA A 282 -12.93 -9.60 -22.86
CA ALA A 282 -12.49 -10.21 -24.11
C ALA A 282 -13.37 -11.41 -24.49
N THR A 283 -13.71 -12.27 -23.52
CA THR A 283 -14.64 -13.40 -23.73
C THR A 283 -15.99 -12.92 -24.24
N ARG A 284 -16.57 -11.88 -23.60
CA ARG A 284 -17.85 -11.28 -24.05
C ARG A 284 -17.77 -10.73 -25.47
N LYS A 285 -16.68 -10.03 -25.79
CA LYS A 285 -16.45 -9.47 -27.12
C LYS A 285 -16.33 -10.57 -28.18
N LEU A 286 -15.50 -11.58 -27.95
CA LEU A 286 -15.30 -12.70 -28.88
C LEU A 286 -16.58 -13.51 -29.09
N PHE A 287 -17.39 -13.70 -28.05
CA PHE A 287 -18.69 -14.35 -28.15
C PHE A 287 -19.63 -13.57 -29.08
N ALA A 288 -19.75 -12.25 -28.89
CA ALA A 288 -20.57 -11.40 -29.74
C ALA A 288 -20.07 -11.38 -31.19
N GLU A 289 -18.78 -11.12 -31.40
CA GLU A 289 -18.15 -11.08 -32.73
C GLU A 289 -18.37 -12.39 -33.50
N TYR A 290 -18.19 -13.54 -32.84
CA TYR A 290 -18.46 -14.83 -33.47
C TYR A 290 -19.93 -14.96 -33.89
N LEU A 291 -20.88 -14.66 -33.00
CA LEU A 291 -22.30 -14.80 -33.31
C LEU A 291 -22.76 -13.82 -34.40
N ASP A 292 -22.22 -12.60 -34.43
CA ASP A 292 -22.46 -11.63 -35.49
C ASP A 292 -22.00 -12.18 -36.85
N THR A 293 -20.81 -12.80 -36.93
CA THR A 293 -20.35 -13.44 -38.18
C THR A 293 -21.23 -14.62 -38.61
N GLN A 294 -21.94 -15.25 -37.67
CA GLN A 294 -22.89 -16.31 -37.92
C GLN A 294 -24.32 -15.78 -38.22
N GLY A 295 -24.50 -14.47 -38.34
CA GLY A 295 -25.78 -13.82 -38.65
C GLY A 295 -26.80 -13.90 -37.52
N PHE A 296 -26.36 -14.02 -36.27
CA PHE A 296 -27.24 -13.83 -35.13
C PHE A 296 -27.51 -12.35 -34.92
N ASN A 297 -28.66 -12.02 -34.33
CA ASN A 297 -29.03 -10.66 -33.98
C ASN A 297 -28.99 -10.50 -32.46
N GLN A 298 -28.21 -9.54 -31.96
CA GLN A 298 -28.29 -9.15 -30.56
C GLN A 298 -29.67 -8.54 -30.25
N PHE A 299 -30.19 -8.80 -29.06
CA PHE A 299 -31.37 -8.11 -28.52
C PHE A 299 -31.23 -7.94 -27.00
N GLU A 300 -32.06 -7.05 -26.43
CA GLU A 300 -32.05 -6.70 -25.01
C GLU A 300 -33.35 -7.14 -24.34
N PRO A 301 -33.34 -8.25 -23.58
CA PRO A 301 -34.53 -8.71 -22.86
C PRO A 301 -34.80 -7.83 -21.63
N PRO A 302 -36.07 -7.56 -21.28
CA PRO A 302 -36.40 -6.91 -20.02
C PRO A 302 -36.07 -7.85 -18.84
N CYS A 303 -35.53 -7.27 -17.77
CA CYS A 303 -35.22 -8.00 -16.54
C CYS A 303 -36.37 -7.95 -15.52
N LEU A 304 -37.29 -6.99 -15.64
CA LEU A 304 -38.49 -6.87 -14.81
C LEU A 304 -39.68 -7.53 -15.51
N ILE A 305 -40.30 -8.50 -14.85
CA ILE A 305 -41.38 -9.31 -15.41
C ILE A 305 -42.59 -9.35 -14.48
N GLY A 306 -43.79 -9.48 -15.06
CA GLY A 306 -45.04 -9.44 -14.29
C GLY A 306 -45.34 -10.70 -13.47
N ALA A 307 -44.67 -11.82 -13.77
CA ALA A 307 -44.82 -13.09 -13.06
C ALA A 307 -43.55 -13.95 -13.24
N ALA A 308 -43.34 -14.94 -12.38
CA ALA A 308 -42.22 -15.87 -12.49
C ALA A 308 -42.19 -16.60 -13.86
N SER A 309 -41.02 -16.62 -14.51
CA SER A 309 -40.84 -17.22 -15.84
C SER A 309 -40.86 -18.75 -15.84
N GLU A 310 -40.48 -19.38 -14.72
CA GLU A 310 -40.29 -20.81 -14.57
C GLU A 310 -40.94 -21.24 -13.24
N GLY A 311 -41.92 -22.15 -13.28
CA GLY A 311 -42.67 -22.56 -12.09
C GLY A 311 -41.79 -23.37 -11.12
N GLY A 312 -41.87 -23.06 -9.82
CA GLY A 312 -41.24 -23.83 -8.75
C GLY A 312 -39.86 -23.35 -8.28
N ALA A 313 -39.31 -22.28 -8.87
CA ALA A 313 -38.06 -21.68 -8.41
C ALA A 313 -38.29 -20.42 -7.56
N ASN A 314 -37.37 -20.16 -6.62
CA ASN A 314 -37.38 -18.91 -5.86
C ASN A 314 -37.10 -17.74 -6.82
N VAL A 315 -37.87 -16.66 -6.72
CA VAL A 315 -37.67 -15.43 -7.52
C VAL A 315 -37.54 -14.23 -6.60
N PHE A 316 -36.76 -13.24 -7.02
CA PHE A 316 -36.78 -11.95 -6.36
C PHE A 316 -38.04 -11.19 -6.76
N THR A 317 -38.83 -10.83 -5.77
CA THR A 317 -40.07 -10.06 -5.93
C THR A 317 -39.87 -8.66 -5.37
N LEU A 318 -40.32 -7.66 -6.11
CA LEU A 318 -40.22 -6.26 -5.74
C LEU A 318 -41.55 -5.52 -5.95
N PRO A 319 -41.83 -4.47 -5.17
CA PRO A 319 -42.94 -3.58 -5.44
C PRO A 319 -42.69 -2.81 -6.74
N TYR A 320 -43.71 -2.74 -7.60
CA TYR A 320 -43.70 -2.02 -8.86
C TYR A 320 -44.99 -1.21 -9.00
N PHE A 321 -44.94 0.03 -8.49
CA PHE A 321 -46.12 0.87 -8.28
C PHE A 321 -47.15 0.15 -7.40
N GLU A 322 -48.42 0.09 -7.83
CA GLU A 322 -49.51 -0.62 -7.16
C GLU A 322 -49.51 -2.13 -7.46
N LYS A 323 -48.50 -2.64 -8.19
CA LYS A 323 -48.36 -4.03 -8.59
C LYS A 323 -47.06 -4.62 -8.03
N SER A 324 -46.90 -5.92 -8.21
CA SER A 324 -45.63 -6.60 -7.96
C SER A 324 -44.95 -6.94 -9.28
N ALA A 325 -43.62 -6.90 -9.28
CA ALA A 325 -42.79 -7.39 -10.38
C ALA A 325 -41.77 -8.38 -9.83
N CYS A 326 -41.25 -9.23 -10.71
CA CYS A 326 -40.19 -10.18 -10.42
C CYS A 326 -38.95 -9.86 -11.27
N LEU A 327 -37.77 -10.25 -10.79
CA LEU A 327 -36.56 -10.27 -11.62
C LEU A 327 -36.50 -11.56 -12.45
N ALA A 328 -36.18 -11.43 -13.74
CA ALA A 328 -36.10 -12.54 -14.67
C ALA A 328 -34.91 -13.46 -14.35
N GLN A 329 -35.18 -14.76 -14.17
CA GLN A 329 -34.13 -15.73 -13.86
C GLN A 329 -33.29 -16.11 -15.10
N SER A 330 -33.91 -16.04 -16.27
CA SER A 330 -33.25 -16.27 -17.54
C SER A 330 -33.94 -15.46 -18.65
N PRO A 331 -33.22 -15.09 -19.72
CA PRO A 331 -33.81 -14.42 -20.88
C PRO A 331 -34.54 -15.39 -21.83
N GLN A 332 -34.76 -16.64 -21.42
CA GLN A 332 -35.15 -17.72 -22.32
C GLN A 332 -36.51 -17.48 -22.99
N PHE A 333 -37.50 -17.00 -22.25
CA PHE A 333 -38.82 -16.69 -22.80
C PHE A 333 -38.76 -15.58 -23.85
N TYR A 334 -37.99 -14.53 -23.60
CA TYR A 334 -37.79 -13.43 -24.54
C TYR A 334 -37.01 -13.86 -25.79
N LYS A 335 -36.04 -14.77 -25.66
CA LYS A 335 -35.39 -15.40 -26.82
C LYS A 335 -36.43 -16.10 -27.70
N GLN A 336 -37.36 -16.86 -27.11
CA GLN A 336 -38.41 -17.55 -27.86
C GLN A 336 -39.39 -16.58 -28.52
N ILE A 337 -39.74 -15.47 -27.85
CA ILE A 337 -40.56 -14.40 -28.44
C ILE A 337 -39.87 -13.80 -29.67
N GLU A 338 -38.58 -13.52 -29.61
CA GLU A 338 -37.84 -13.03 -30.80
C GLU A 338 -37.87 -14.02 -31.96
N ILE A 339 -37.77 -15.33 -31.65
CA ILE A 339 -37.89 -16.38 -32.67
C ILE A 339 -39.30 -16.41 -33.26
N ALA A 340 -40.33 -16.38 -32.42
CA ALA A 340 -41.73 -16.34 -32.85
C ALA A 340 -42.06 -15.05 -33.63
N GLY A 341 -41.39 -13.95 -33.30
CA GLY A 341 -41.46 -12.65 -33.99
C GLY A 341 -40.75 -12.60 -35.34
N GLY A 342 -40.13 -13.71 -35.77
CA GLY A 342 -39.56 -13.86 -37.11
C GLY A 342 -38.03 -13.78 -37.17
N ARG A 343 -37.33 -13.54 -36.06
CA ARG A 343 -35.86 -13.64 -36.06
C ARG A 343 -35.46 -15.12 -36.05
N LYS A 344 -34.53 -15.55 -36.90
CA LYS A 344 -34.09 -16.96 -36.93
C LYS A 344 -33.00 -17.28 -35.91
N ARG A 345 -32.19 -16.28 -35.56
CA ARG A 345 -30.98 -16.42 -34.74
C ARG A 345 -30.82 -15.18 -33.87
N VAL A 346 -30.80 -15.37 -32.56
CA VAL A 346 -30.71 -14.29 -31.58
C VAL A 346 -29.78 -14.64 -30.43
N TYR A 347 -29.15 -13.62 -29.85
CA TYR A 347 -28.40 -13.73 -28.61
C TYR A 347 -28.57 -12.48 -27.75
N CYS A 348 -28.25 -12.60 -26.47
CA CYS A 348 -28.24 -11.49 -25.54
C CYS A 348 -27.09 -11.69 -24.54
N ILE A 349 -26.52 -10.59 -24.06
CA ILE A 349 -25.56 -10.56 -22.95
C ILE A 349 -26.15 -9.58 -21.93
N GLY A 350 -26.49 -10.07 -20.75
CA GLY A 350 -27.20 -9.28 -19.75
C GLY A 350 -27.22 -10.01 -18.39
N PRO A 351 -27.71 -9.35 -17.34
CA PRO A 351 -27.77 -9.94 -16.02
C PRO A 351 -28.79 -11.08 -15.96
N VAL A 352 -28.50 -12.05 -15.10
CA VAL A 352 -29.41 -13.12 -14.69
C VAL A 352 -29.47 -13.17 -13.17
N PHE A 353 -30.65 -13.46 -12.63
CA PHE A 353 -30.92 -13.41 -11.19
C PHE A 353 -31.30 -14.79 -10.64
N ARG A 354 -30.70 -15.17 -9.52
CA ARG A 354 -30.90 -16.45 -8.84
C ARG A 354 -31.22 -16.18 -7.38
N ALA A 355 -32.44 -16.53 -6.95
CA ALA A 355 -32.92 -16.22 -5.60
C ALA A 355 -32.82 -17.42 -4.64
N GLU A 356 -32.19 -18.50 -5.08
CA GLU A 356 -31.85 -19.63 -4.23
C GLU A 356 -30.89 -19.18 -3.11
N ASN A 357 -31.21 -19.53 -1.86
CA ASN A 357 -30.34 -19.27 -0.73
C ASN A 357 -29.19 -20.30 -0.71
N SER A 358 -28.23 -20.09 -1.61
CA SER A 358 -27.06 -20.94 -1.77
C SER A 358 -25.80 -20.10 -1.69
N ASN A 359 -25.09 -20.23 -0.57
CA ASN A 359 -23.81 -19.57 -0.37
C ASN A 359 -22.67 -20.56 -0.67
N THR A 360 -22.16 -20.54 -1.89
CA THR A 360 -21.04 -21.40 -2.30
C THR A 360 -20.09 -20.62 -3.21
N PRO A 361 -18.83 -21.04 -3.37
CA PRO A 361 -17.86 -20.37 -4.25
C PRO A 361 -18.25 -20.32 -5.75
N ARG A 362 -19.34 -20.97 -6.15
CA ARG A 362 -19.80 -21.05 -7.55
C ARG A 362 -21.17 -20.40 -7.79
N HIS A 363 -21.84 -19.95 -6.73
CA HIS A 363 -23.18 -19.36 -6.84
C HIS A 363 -23.12 -17.86 -6.54
N MET A 364 -23.79 -17.08 -7.37
CA MET A 364 -24.06 -15.66 -7.15
C MET A 364 -25.54 -15.41 -7.40
N THR A 365 -26.13 -14.49 -6.64
CA THR A 365 -27.54 -14.11 -6.80
C THR A 365 -27.77 -13.24 -8.04
N GLU A 366 -26.72 -12.59 -8.54
CA GLU A 366 -26.67 -11.88 -9.82
C GLU A 366 -25.38 -12.24 -10.57
N ALA A 367 -25.50 -12.61 -11.85
CA ALA A 367 -24.37 -12.88 -12.73
C ALA A 367 -24.57 -12.27 -14.12
N SER A 368 -23.48 -11.95 -14.84
CA SER A 368 -23.54 -11.36 -16.19
C SER A 368 -22.35 -11.68 -17.10
#